data_AF-A0A660M0E7-F1
#
_entry.id   AF-A0A660M0E7-F1
#
_cell.length_a   1.000
_cell.length_b   1.000
_cell.length_c   1.000
_cell.angle_alpha   90.00
_cell.angle_beta   90.00
_cell.angle_gamma   90.00
#
_symmetry.space_group_name_H-M   'P 1'
#
loop_
_entity.id
_entity.type
_entity.pdbx_description
1 polymer ?
#
loop_
_entity_poly.entity_id
_entity_poly.type
_entity_poly.pdbx_seq_one_letter_code
_entity_poly.pdbx_strand_id
1 'polypeptide(L)'
;MNSIQNHQIHQAIIAREIIDIYKFAPNKTDVAESLDVICFAMARLTEKNSVIDWDFLATLFDQLATNSQTSVNDIEKIYQRITSIIKDIDS
;
A
#
# COMPACT_ATOMS: atom_id res chain seq x y z
N MET A 1 -18.77 -13.54 -4.16
CA MET A 1 -17.90 -12.57 -4.86
C MET A 1 -17.45 -13.15 -6.19
N ASN A 2 -17.39 -12.33 -7.23
CA ASN A 2 -16.76 -12.73 -8.50
C ASN A 2 -15.22 -12.65 -8.40
N SER A 3 -14.50 -13.25 -9.34
CA SER A 3 -13.03 -13.31 -9.32
C SER A 3 -12.35 -11.93 -9.29
N ILE A 4 -13.01 -10.91 -9.84
CA ILE A 4 -12.53 -9.52 -9.86
C ILE A 4 -12.62 -8.91 -8.44
N GLN A 5 -13.75 -9.06 -7.76
CA GLN A 5 -13.93 -8.58 -6.39
C GLN A 5 -12.93 -9.24 -5.42
N ASN A 6 -12.72 -10.56 -5.53
CA ASN A 6 -11.71 -11.26 -4.74
C ASN A 6 -10.30 -10.70 -4.97
N HIS A 7 -9.96 -10.42 -6.23
CA HIS A 7 -8.66 -9.83 -6.57
C HIS A 7 -8.49 -8.43 -5.98
N GLN A 8 -9.53 -7.60 -6.01
CA GLN A 8 -9.52 -6.25 -5.44
C GLN A 8 -9.39 -6.28 -3.90
N ILE A 9 -10.10 -7.17 -3.22
CA ILE A 9 -9.97 -7.36 -1.76
C ILE A 9 -8.56 -7.81 -1.40
N HIS A 10 -8.01 -8.80 -2.11
CA HIS A 10 -6.65 -9.27 -1.84
C HIS A 10 -5.63 -8.15 -1.99
N GLN A 11 -5.76 -7.30 -3.02
CA GLN A 11 -4.90 -6.12 -3.15
C GLN A 11 -5.02 -5.17 -1.96
N ALA A 12 -6.24 -4.87 -1.52
CA ALA A 12 -6.48 -4.00 -0.37
C ALA A 12 -5.90 -4.58 0.93
N ILE A 13 -6.05 -5.88 1.16
CA ILE A 13 -5.44 -6.58 2.29
C ILE A 13 -3.91 -6.46 2.22
N ILE A 14 -3.29 -6.78 1.08
CA ILE A 14 -1.84 -6.69 0.92
C ILE A 14 -1.33 -5.26 1.16
N ALA A 15 -2.03 -4.25 0.64
CA ALA A 15 -1.64 -2.85 0.84
C ALA A 15 -1.73 -2.43 2.31
N ARG A 16 -2.73 -2.93 3.04
CA ARG A 16 -2.87 -2.72 4.48
C ARG A 16 -1.69 -3.35 5.23
N GLU A 17 -1.37 -4.61 4.95
CA GLU A 17 -0.27 -5.32 5.62
C GLU A 17 1.08 -4.65 5.34
N ILE A 18 1.32 -4.16 4.13
CA ILE A 18 2.51 -3.37 3.77
C ILE A 18 2.63 -2.12 4.66
N ILE A 19 1.53 -1.37 4.84
CA ILE A 19 1.52 -0.18 5.69
C ILE A 19 1.74 -0.55 7.16
N ASP A 20 1.15 -1.65 7.63
CA ASP A 20 1.34 -2.10 9.01
C ASP A 20 2.80 -2.50 9.27
N ILE A 21 3.44 -3.22 8.33
CA ILE A 21 4.88 -3.53 8.40
C ILE A 21 5.71 -2.24 8.57
N TYR A 22 5.45 -1.21 7.77
CA TYR A 22 6.14 0.08 7.92
C TYR A 22 5.85 0.77 9.25
N LYS A 23 4.59 0.78 9.69
CA LYS A 23 4.16 1.45 10.94
C LYS A 23 4.87 0.87 12.15
N PHE A 24 5.00 -0.45 12.21
CA PHE A 24 5.58 -1.18 13.34
C PHE A 24 7.08 -1.47 13.18
N ALA A 25 7.70 -1.08 12.06
CA ALA A 25 9.13 -1.27 11.83
C ALA A 25 9.99 -0.45 12.81
N PRO A 26 11.02 -1.07 13.42
CA PRO A 26 12.00 -0.36 14.25
C PRO A 26 12.95 0.51 13.40
N ASN A 27 13.32 0.03 12.21
CA ASN A 27 14.08 0.81 11.24
C ASN A 27 13.21 1.17 10.03
N LYS A 28 12.63 2.37 10.07
CA LYS A 28 11.67 2.81 9.06
C LYS A 28 12.30 3.04 7.68
N THR A 29 13.55 3.49 7.62
CA THR A 29 14.23 3.79 6.36
C THR A 29 14.49 2.53 5.54
N ASP A 30 15.17 1.54 6.10
CA ASP A 30 15.49 0.27 5.40
C ASP A 30 14.22 -0.50 5.03
N VAL A 31 13.21 -0.47 5.90
CA VAL A 31 11.92 -1.10 5.63
C VAL A 31 11.18 -0.38 4.51
N ALA A 32 11.20 0.96 4.48
CA ALA A 32 10.59 1.71 3.38
C ALA A 32 11.26 1.39 2.04
N GLU A 33 12.60 1.32 1.97
CA GLU A 33 13.31 0.93 0.75
C GLU A 33 12.88 -0.46 0.25
N SER A 34 12.70 -1.41 1.18
CA SER A 34 12.22 -2.76 0.84
C SER A 34 10.76 -2.76 0.36
N LEU A 35 9.90 -1.95 0.99
CA LEU A 35 8.48 -1.87 0.67
C LEU A 35 8.21 -1.14 -0.64
N ASP A 36 9.04 -0.15 -1.01
CA ASP A 36 9.01 0.49 -2.32
C ASP A 36 9.10 -0.55 -3.44
N VAL A 37 10.13 -1.40 -3.41
CA VAL A 37 10.36 -2.45 -4.41
C VAL A 37 9.17 -3.41 -4.51
N ILE A 38 8.54 -3.76 -3.37
CA ILE A 38 7.34 -4.61 -3.34
C ILE A 38 6.15 -3.90 -4.00
N CYS A 39 5.91 -2.63 -3.68
CA CYS A 39 4.84 -1.85 -4.29
C CYS A 39 5.06 -1.68 -5.79
N PHE A 40 6.28 -1.42 -6.23
CA PHE A 40 6.61 -1.35 -7.65
C PHE A 40 6.33 -2.67 -8.37
N ALA A 41 6.70 -3.81 -7.78
CA ALA A 41 6.38 -5.12 -8.34
C ALA A 41 4.86 -5.35 -8.42
N MET A 42 4.11 -4.98 -7.38
CA MET A 42 2.65 -5.07 -7.37
C MET A 42 2.01 -4.25 -8.47
N ALA A 43 2.50 -3.04 -8.74
CA ALA A 43 2.00 -2.18 -9.82
C ALA A 43 2.03 -2.88 -11.18
N ARG A 44 3.12 -3.59 -11.48
CA ARG A 44 3.29 -4.35 -12.73
C ARG A 44 2.43 -5.62 -12.76
N LEU A 45 2.14 -6.21 -11.60
CA LEU A 45 1.32 -7.42 -11.50
C LEU A 45 -0.19 -7.15 -11.56
N THR A 46 -0.65 -5.96 -11.17
CA THR A 46 -2.09 -5.65 -11.03
C THR A 46 -2.62 -4.60 -12.02
N GLU A 47 -1.79 -4.16 -12.96
CA GLU A 47 -1.98 -3.00 -13.85
C GLU A 47 -3.34 -2.94 -14.58
N LYS A 48 -3.98 -4.10 -14.82
CA LYS A 48 -5.23 -4.18 -15.58
C LYS A 48 -6.51 -4.00 -14.75
N ASN A 49 -6.46 -4.12 -13.41
CA ASN A 49 -7.63 -4.04 -12.52
C ASN A 49 -7.24 -3.64 -11.07
N SER A 50 -6.32 -2.69 -10.93
CA SER A 50 -5.83 -2.30 -9.61
C SER A 50 -6.82 -1.38 -8.88
N VAL A 51 -7.19 -1.70 -7.64
CA VAL A 51 -7.93 -0.78 -6.75
C VAL A 51 -7.00 0.03 -5.86
N ILE A 52 -5.75 -0.40 -5.79
CA ILE A 52 -4.66 0.26 -5.08
C ILE A 52 -3.76 0.93 -6.11
N ASP A 53 -3.40 2.18 -5.85
CA ASP A 53 -2.38 2.88 -6.61
C ASP A 53 -1.00 2.47 -6.10
N TRP A 54 -0.49 1.37 -6.64
CA TRP A 54 0.77 0.78 -6.21
C TRP A 54 2.00 1.61 -6.63
N ASP A 55 1.96 2.28 -7.78
CA ASP A 55 3.04 3.19 -8.19
C ASP A 55 3.12 4.41 -7.24
N PHE A 56 1.98 4.90 -6.77
CA PHE A 56 1.95 5.93 -5.72
C PHE A 56 2.51 5.42 -4.38
N LEU A 57 2.13 4.22 -3.94
CA LEU A 57 2.69 3.60 -2.72
C LEU A 57 4.20 3.38 -2.82
N ALA A 58 4.69 2.95 -3.98
CA ALA A 58 6.12 2.79 -4.26
C ALA A 58 6.85 4.13 -4.08
N THR A 59 6.38 5.16 -4.80
CA THR A 59 6.92 6.52 -4.69
C THR A 59 6.89 7.06 -3.26
N LEU A 60 5.81 6.78 -2.51
CA LEU A 60 5.68 7.18 -1.11
C LEU A 60 6.75 6.52 -0.24
N PHE A 61 6.98 5.21 -0.40
CA PHE A 61 8.00 4.50 0.37
C PHE A 61 9.43 4.90 -0.02
N ASP A 62 9.72 5.12 -1.30
CA ASP A 62 11.01 5.69 -1.74
C ASP A 62 11.28 7.06 -1.07
N GLN A 63 10.27 7.92 -1.04
CA GLN A 63 10.34 9.21 -0.36
C GLN A 63 10.58 9.10 1.15
N LEU A 64 9.94 8.13 1.81
CA LEU A 64 10.13 7.86 3.24
C LEU A 64 11.51 7.27 3.53
N ALA A 65 12.05 6.44 2.64
CA ALA A 65 13.41 5.92 2.74
C ALA A 65 14.45 7.04 2.63
N THR A 66 14.22 8.00 1.72
CA THR A 66 15.13 9.12 1.48
C THR A 66 15.00 10.27 2.49
N ASN A 67 14.18 10.13 3.55
CA ASN A 67 13.86 11.19 4.52
C ASN A 67 13.38 12.50 3.87
N SER A 68 12.80 12.41 2.68
CA SER A 68 12.14 13.56 2.06
C SER A 68 10.89 13.94 2.87
N GLN A 69 10.45 15.20 2.79
CA GLN A 69 9.44 15.84 3.64
C GLN A 69 8.03 15.18 3.65
N THR A 70 7.89 13.96 3.15
CA THR A 70 6.62 13.24 3.04
C THR A 70 6.09 12.93 4.44
N SER A 71 4.87 13.42 4.67
CA SER A 71 4.33 13.47 6.02
C SER A 71 3.73 12.12 6.38
N VAL A 72 3.97 11.66 7.62
CA VAL A 72 3.31 10.45 8.19
C VAL A 72 1.78 10.51 8.02
N ASN A 73 1.22 11.71 7.87
CA ASN A 73 -0.19 11.97 7.59
C ASN A 73 -0.67 11.39 6.25
N ASP A 74 0.19 11.30 5.23
CA ASP A 74 -0.17 10.74 3.92
C ASP A 74 -0.37 9.23 4.01
N ILE A 75 0.49 8.53 4.77
CA ILE A 75 0.34 7.10 5.07
C ILE A 75 -0.97 6.82 5.82
N GLU A 76 -1.32 7.65 6.80
CA GLU A 76 -2.54 7.44 7.59
C GLU A 76 -3.80 7.61 6.72
N LYS A 77 -3.84 8.62 5.85
CA LYS A 77 -4.96 8.79 4.91
C LYS A 77 -5.13 7.60 3.98
N ILE A 78 -4.01 7.06 3.48
CA ILE A 78 -4.03 5.87 2.61
C ILE A 78 -4.54 4.66 3.38
N TYR A 79 -4.06 4.46 4.61
CA TYR A 79 -4.50 3.38 5.48
C TYR A 79 -6.02 3.41 5.74
N GLN A 80 -6.57 4.60 6.02
CA GLN A 80 -8.02 4.76 6.20
C GLN A 80 -8.80 4.47 4.93
N ARG A 81 -8.31 4.94 3.77
CA ARG A 81 -8.92 4.65 2.46
C ARG A 81 -8.95 3.15 2.18
N ILE A 82 -7.83 2.43 2.38
CA ILE A 82 -7.74 0.98 2.18
C ILE A 82 -8.72 0.25 3.12
N THR A 83 -8.77 0.67 4.39
CA THR A 83 -9.68 0.09 5.38
C THR A 83 -11.15 0.27 4.99
N SER A 84 -11.51 1.41 4.39
CA SER A 84 -12.86 1.64 3.85
C SER A 84 -13.17 0.68 2.70
N ILE A 85 -12.23 0.51 1.74
CA ILE A 85 -12.40 -0.40 0.60
C ILE A 85 -12.70 -1.82 1.09
N ILE A 86 -11.99 -2.30 2.11
CA ILE A 86 -12.22 -3.64 2.68
C ILE A 86 -13.64 -3.75 3.26
N LYS A 87 -14.07 -2.76 4.06
CA LYS A 87 -15.40 -2.75 4.69
C LYS A 87 -16.55 -2.67 3.67
N ASP A 88 -16.39 -1.87 2.63
CA ASP A 88 -17.42 -1.65 1.62
C ASP A 88 -17.64 -2.88 0.74
N ILE A 89 -16.64 -3.74 0.59
CA ILE A 89 -16.73 -4.97 -0.21
C ILE A 89 -17.25 -6.16 0.63
N ASP A 90 -17.07 -6.13 1.95
CA ASP A 90 -17.61 -7.14 2.89
C ASP A 90 -19.09 -6.91 3.28
N SER A 91 -19.67 -5.77 2.92
CA SER A 91 -21.07 -5.37 3.20
C SER A 91 -22.05 -5.83 2.11
#